data_AF-A0A2E4PBE9-F1
#
_entry.id   AF-A0A2E4PBE9-F1
#
_cell.length_a   1.000
_cell.length_b   1.000
_cell.length_c   1.000
_cell.angle_alpha   90.00
_cell.angle_beta   90.00
_cell.angle_gamma   90.00
#
_symmetry.space_group_name_H-M   'P 1'
#
loop_
_entity.id
_entity.type
_entity.pdbx_description
1 polymer ?
#
loop_
_entity_poly.entity_id
_entity_poly.type
_entity_poly.pdbx_seq_one_letter_code
_entity_poly.pdbx_strand_id
1 'polypeptide(L)'
;MKLTPEQITEIDKALGKIGIAYLDIRCELTDHVATQLEAGDGDFETELNRYIKENKKSLRRTNRKMFFATSAGAYAEVFKTLARPGFLIIFIAFFGLMQLLLQFMAAENAGRIGFFIFCITSLFLSVKYLLRAFYTRRSYSGAVGFSIFSLVILYTTLYAGDWLAESGNLAVSLYYALINTVTFAMIATSEKQYKLYKSRYV
;
A
#
# COMPACT_ATOMS: atom_id res chain seq x y z
N MET A 1 -22.77 -12.00 -27.21
CA MET A 1 -23.94 -11.67 -26.34
C MET A 1 -23.72 -10.35 -25.60
N LYS A 2 -24.76 -9.73 -24.98
CA LYS A 2 -24.57 -8.63 -24.02
C LYS A 2 -24.77 -9.14 -22.59
N LEU A 3 -23.89 -8.76 -21.67
CA LEU A 3 -23.97 -9.24 -20.29
C LEU A 3 -24.91 -8.41 -19.41
N THR A 4 -25.61 -9.08 -18.50
CA THR A 4 -26.42 -8.41 -17.47
C THR A 4 -25.56 -8.00 -16.25
N PRO A 5 -26.02 -7.06 -15.42
CA PRO A 5 -25.32 -6.69 -14.18
C PRO A 5 -25.08 -7.88 -13.23
N GLU A 6 -25.99 -8.86 -13.21
CA GLU A 6 -25.86 -10.09 -12.43
C GLU A 6 -24.73 -10.97 -12.97
N GLN A 7 -24.64 -11.11 -14.29
CA GLN A 7 -23.56 -11.86 -14.95
C GLN A 7 -22.19 -11.22 -14.71
N ILE A 8 -22.10 -9.88 -14.74
CA ILE A 8 -20.88 -9.14 -14.37
C ILE A 8 -20.48 -9.43 -12.92
N THR A 9 -21.47 -9.51 -12.03
CA THR A 9 -21.23 -9.86 -10.61
C THR A 9 -20.74 -11.31 -10.46
N GLU A 10 -21.23 -12.25 -11.28
CA GLU A 10 -20.74 -13.63 -11.28
C GLU A 10 -19.30 -13.75 -11.81
N ILE A 11 -18.91 -12.96 -12.82
CA ILE A 11 -17.52 -12.85 -13.26
C ILE A 11 -16.63 -12.40 -12.09
N ASP A 12 -17.02 -11.33 -11.41
CA ASP A 12 -16.28 -10.79 -10.27
C ASP A 12 -16.10 -11.84 -9.17
N LYS A 13 -17.18 -12.57 -8.82
CA LYS A 13 -17.12 -13.69 -7.87
C LYS A 13 -16.19 -14.81 -8.33
N ALA A 14 -16.24 -15.19 -9.61
CA ALA A 14 -15.39 -16.24 -10.17
C ALA A 14 -13.90 -15.87 -10.10
N LEU A 15 -13.55 -14.61 -10.39
CA LEU A 15 -12.20 -14.07 -10.24
C LEU A 15 -11.73 -14.10 -8.78
N GLY A 16 -12.63 -13.74 -7.84
CA GLY A 16 -12.38 -13.87 -6.41
C GLY A 16 -12.07 -15.32 -5.99
N LYS A 17 -12.85 -16.31 -6.45
CA LYS A 17 -12.65 -17.74 -6.15
C LYS A 17 -11.29 -18.27 -6.63
N ILE A 18 -10.73 -17.73 -7.71
CA ILE A 18 -9.40 -18.15 -8.20
C ILE A 18 -8.24 -17.38 -7.54
N GLY A 19 -8.51 -16.47 -6.59
CA GLY A 19 -7.50 -15.79 -5.78
C GLY A 19 -7.08 -14.42 -6.29
N ILE A 20 -7.92 -13.76 -7.10
CA ILE A 20 -7.72 -12.35 -7.46
C ILE A 20 -8.36 -11.52 -6.34
N ALA A 21 -7.51 -11.01 -5.43
CA ALA A 21 -7.97 -10.46 -4.15
C ALA A 21 -8.23 -8.95 -4.16
N TYR A 22 -7.60 -8.20 -5.07
CA TYR A 22 -7.60 -6.75 -5.04
C TYR A 22 -8.73 -6.16 -5.88
N LEU A 23 -9.51 -5.24 -5.32
CA LEU A 23 -10.71 -4.71 -5.96
C LEU A 23 -10.40 -3.99 -7.28
N ASP A 24 -9.38 -3.14 -7.28
CA ASP A 24 -8.93 -2.40 -8.47
C ASP A 24 -8.54 -3.34 -9.62
N ILE A 25 -7.84 -4.42 -9.30
CA ILE A 25 -7.43 -5.43 -10.29
C ILE A 25 -8.63 -6.28 -10.74
N ARG A 26 -9.54 -6.63 -9.82
CA ARG A 26 -10.76 -7.37 -10.16
C ARG A 26 -11.66 -6.58 -11.08
N CYS A 27 -11.85 -5.28 -10.86
CA CYS A 27 -12.66 -4.45 -11.75
C CYS A 27 -12.11 -4.46 -13.19
N GLU A 28 -10.80 -4.27 -13.36
CA GLU A 28 -10.14 -4.31 -14.67
C GLU A 28 -10.24 -5.69 -15.34
N LEU A 29 -10.04 -6.76 -14.56
CA LEU A 29 -10.14 -8.13 -15.09
C LEU A 29 -11.58 -8.55 -15.37
N THR A 30 -12.55 -8.06 -14.61
CA THR A 30 -13.97 -8.30 -14.86
C THR A 30 -14.36 -7.69 -16.19
N ASP A 31 -13.94 -6.46 -16.48
CA ASP A 31 -14.19 -5.80 -17.77
C ASP A 31 -13.53 -6.54 -18.94
N HIS A 32 -12.28 -6.98 -18.75
CA HIS A 32 -11.57 -7.79 -19.72
C HIS A 32 -12.27 -9.13 -20.01
N VAL A 33 -12.71 -9.85 -18.97
CA VAL A 33 -13.43 -11.12 -19.11
C VAL A 33 -14.81 -10.89 -19.72
N ALA A 34 -15.52 -9.85 -19.31
CA ALA A 34 -16.81 -9.47 -19.87
C ALA A 34 -16.71 -9.29 -21.38
N THR A 35 -15.73 -8.48 -21.84
CA THR A 35 -15.48 -8.25 -23.27
C THR A 35 -15.24 -9.56 -24.05
N GLN A 36 -14.49 -10.50 -23.46
CA GLN A 36 -14.22 -11.80 -24.09
C GLN A 36 -15.45 -12.69 -24.16
N LEU A 37 -16.28 -12.71 -23.12
CA LEU A 37 -17.53 -13.48 -23.08
C LEU A 37 -18.60 -12.88 -24.01
N GLU A 38 -18.65 -11.56 -24.14
CA GLU A 38 -19.56 -10.87 -25.06
C GLU A 38 -19.24 -11.16 -26.52
N ALA A 39 -17.97 -11.40 -26.85
CA ALA A 39 -17.54 -11.83 -28.18
C ALA A 39 -17.90 -13.29 -28.50
N GLY A 40 -18.32 -14.08 -27.51
CA GLY A 40 -18.78 -15.45 -27.69
C GLY A 40 -20.28 -15.56 -28.01
N ASP A 41 -20.63 -16.66 -28.66
CA ASP A 41 -22.01 -17.02 -29.01
C ASP A 41 -22.59 -18.13 -28.10
N GLY A 42 -21.85 -18.54 -27.07
CA GLY A 42 -22.24 -19.60 -26.15
C GLY A 42 -23.09 -19.15 -24.96
N ASP A 43 -23.58 -20.12 -24.19
CA ASP A 43 -24.22 -19.88 -22.89
C ASP A 43 -23.22 -19.30 -21.89
N PHE A 44 -23.63 -18.27 -21.16
CA PHE A 44 -22.77 -17.50 -20.25
C PHE A 44 -22.08 -18.37 -19.20
N GLU A 45 -22.81 -19.27 -18.55
CA GLU A 45 -22.26 -20.05 -17.44
C GLU A 45 -21.20 -21.04 -17.96
N THR A 46 -21.49 -21.67 -19.09
CA THR A 46 -20.57 -22.59 -19.75
C THR A 46 -19.30 -21.87 -20.20
N GLU A 47 -19.46 -20.71 -20.84
CA GLU A 47 -18.35 -19.90 -21.35
C GLU A 47 -17.48 -19.34 -20.23
N LEU A 48 -18.09 -18.82 -19.16
CA LEU A 48 -17.36 -18.31 -18.01
C LEU A 48 -16.54 -19.41 -17.33
N ASN A 49 -17.15 -20.58 -17.09
CA ASN A 49 -16.47 -21.70 -16.44
C ASN A 49 -15.29 -22.21 -17.28
N ARG A 50 -15.48 -22.32 -18.60
CA ARG A 50 -14.41 -22.67 -19.54
C ARG A 50 -13.29 -21.64 -19.50
N TYR A 51 -13.63 -20.36 -19.67
CA TYR A 51 -12.66 -19.27 -19.69
C TYR A 51 -11.82 -19.23 -18.42
N ILE A 52 -12.46 -19.30 -17.24
CA ILE A 52 -11.78 -19.24 -15.95
C ILE A 52 -10.85 -20.43 -15.77
N LYS A 53 -11.27 -21.64 -16.19
CA LYS A 53 -10.47 -22.86 -16.08
C LYS A 53 -9.21 -22.78 -16.97
N GLU A 54 -9.37 -22.38 -18.22
CA GLU A 54 -8.29 -22.29 -19.21
C GLU A 54 -7.31 -21.15 -18.90
N ASN A 55 -7.83 -20.00 -18.48
CA ASN A 55 -7.03 -18.80 -18.27
C ASN A 55 -6.55 -18.63 -16.82
N LYS A 56 -6.89 -19.53 -15.89
CA LYS A 56 -6.57 -19.41 -14.46
C LYS A 56 -5.11 -19.01 -14.18
N LYS A 57 -4.16 -19.67 -14.84
CA LYS A 57 -2.72 -19.41 -14.66
C LYS A 57 -2.33 -18.03 -15.20
N SER A 58 -2.87 -17.65 -16.35
CA SER A 58 -2.66 -16.34 -16.97
C SER A 58 -3.24 -15.23 -16.11
N LEU A 59 -4.50 -15.34 -15.68
CA LEU A 59 -5.19 -14.39 -14.80
C LEU A 59 -4.42 -14.16 -13.50
N ARG A 60 -3.92 -15.23 -12.87
CA ARG A 60 -3.07 -15.12 -11.66
C ARG A 60 -1.75 -14.40 -11.94
N ARG A 61 -1.12 -14.65 -13.10
CA ARG A 61 0.11 -13.96 -13.50
C ARG A 61 -0.16 -12.48 -13.75
N THR A 62 -1.26 -12.14 -14.42
CA THR A 62 -1.70 -10.76 -14.64
C THR A 62 -2.00 -10.06 -13.33
N ASN A 63 -2.71 -10.70 -12.40
CA ASN A 63 -2.95 -10.17 -11.06
C ASN A 63 -1.64 -9.81 -10.34
N ARG A 64 -0.63 -10.69 -10.36
CA ARG A 64 0.69 -10.38 -9.78
C ARG A 64 1.36 -9.20 -10.47
N LYS A 65 1.37 -9.17 -11.81
CA LYS A 65 1.98 -8.08 -12.58
C LYS A 65 1.31 -6.73 -12.27
N MET A 66 -0.03 -6.69 -12.28
CA MET A 66 -0.79 -5.48 -11.96
C MET A 66 -0.54 -5.04 -10.52
N PHE A 67 -0.50 -5.97 -9.56
CA PHE A 67 -0.15 -5.65 -8.17
C PHE A 67 1.22 -4.96 -8.06
N PHE A 68 2.26 -5.50 -8.71
CA PHE A 68 3.59 -4.89 -8.69
C PHE A 68 3.63 -3.55 -9.43
N ALA A 69 2.95 -3.43 -10.57
CA ALA A 69 2.88 -2.18 -11.32
C ALA A 69 2.18 -1.07 -10.52
N THR A 70 1.02 -1.37 -9.91
CA THR A 70 0.29 -0.42 -9.08
C THR A 70 1.07 -0.06 -7.82
N SER A 71 1.75 -1.03 -7.20
CA SER A 71 2.61 -0.76 -6.04
C SER A 71 3.80 0.12 -6.42
N ALA A 72 4.48 -0.15 -7.53
CA ALA A 72 5.59 0.68 -8.03
C ALA A 72 5.14 2.12 -8.32
N GLY A 73 3.97 2.30 -8.94
CA GLY A 73 3.37 3.62 -9.14
C GLY A 73 3.05 4.31 -7.81
N ALA A 74 2.60 3.56 -6.80
CA ALA A 74 2.35 4.08 -5.46
C ALA A 74 3.61 4.57 -4.77
N TYR A 75 4.72 3.83 -4.89
CA TYR A 75 6.01 4.25 -4.35
C TYR A 75 6.57 5.47 -5.07
N ALA A 76 6.47 5.52 -6.40
CA ALA A 76 6.87 6.70 -7.17
C ALA A 76 6.12 7.97 -6.70
N GLU A 77 4.84 7.83 -6.35
CA GLU A 77 4.04 8.92 -5.80
C GLU A 77 4.47 9.34 -4.39
N VAL A 78 4.96 8.42 -3.56
CA VAL A 78 5.57 8.75 -2.25
C VAL A 78 6.81 9.62 -2.45
N PHE A 79 7.69 9.27 -3.39
CA PHE A 79 8.87 10.09 -3.69
C PHE A 79 8.50 11.49 -4.20
N LYS A 80 7.48 11.59 -5.07
CA LYS A 80 6.95 12.90 -5.49
C LYS A 80 6.34 13.69 -4.33
N THR A 81 5.74 13.00 -3.37
CA THR A 81 5.16 13.62 -2.17
C THR A 81 6.26 14.14 -1.25
N LEU A 82 7.33 13.36 -1.05
CA LEU A 82 8.52 13.77 -0.29
C LEU A 82 9.23 14.99 -0.90
N ALA A 83 9.23 15.11 -2.22
CA ALA A 83 9.81 16.26 -2.92
C ALA A 83 9.02 17.58 -2.75
N ARG A 84 7.84 17.55 -2.12
CA ARG A 84 7.05 18.76 -1.88
C ARG A 84 7.64 19.58 -0.72
N PRO A 85 7.62 20.93 -0.79
CA PRO A 85 8.20 21.77 0.24
C PRO A 85 7.57 21.55 1.63
N GLY A 86 6.29 21.17 1.69
CA GLY A 86 5.63 20.83 2.96
C GLY A 86 6.30 19.66 3.71
N PHE A 87 6.85 18.68 2.99
CA PHE A 87 7.56 17.55 3.61
C PHE A 87 8.97 17.92 4.07
N LEU A 88 9.60 18.92 3.46
CA LEU A 88 10.83 19.49 3.99
C LEU A 88 10.59 20.16 5.35
N ILE A 89 9.47 20.87 5.52
CA ILE A 89 9.08 21.47 6.81
C ILE A 89 8.86 20.37 7.86
N ILE A 90 8.15 19.28 7.49
CA ILE A 90 7.94 18.13 8.38
C ILE A 90 9.29 17.50 8.78
N PHE A 91 10.21 17.34 7.84
CA PHE A 91 11.55 16.82 8.11
C PHE A 91 12.33 17.71 9.08
N ILE A 92 12.36 19.03 8.82
CA ILE A 92 13.03 20.00 9.70
C ILE A 92 12.41 19.97 11.10
N ALA A 93 11.07 19.85 11.21
CA ALA A 93 10.39 19.75 12.50
C ALA A 93 10.79 18.48 13.27
N PHE A 94 10.82 17.31 12.62
CA PHE A 94 11.30 16.09 13.26
C PHE A 94 12.78 16.16 13.64
N PHE A 95 13.62 16.73 12.77
CA PHE A 95 15.04 16.91 13.04
C PHE A 95 15.26 17.82 14.25
N GLY A 96 14.56 18.97 14.30
CA GLY A 96 14.60 19.90 15.44
C GLY A 96 14.11 19.26 16.74
N LEU A 97 13.04 18.46 16.68
CA LEU A 97 12.56 17.69 17.82
C LEU A 97 13.62 16.70 18.32
N MET A 98 14.28 15.97 17.42
CA MET A 98 15.34 15.03 17.79
C MET A 98 16.55 15.76 18.41
N GLN A 99 16.95 16.89 17.85
CA GLN A 99 18.03 17.73 18.40
C GLN A 99 17.67 18.23 19.81
N LEU A 100 16.41 18.65 20.03
CA LEU A 100 15.92 19.06 21.33
C LEU A 100 15.99 17.91 22.34
N LEU A 101 15.53 16.71 21.97
CA LEU A 101 15.62 15.54 22.84
C LEU A 101 17.07 15.23 23.23
N LEU A 102 18.00 15.29 22.27
CA LEU A 102 19.43 15.04 22.49
C LEU A 102 20.11 16.06 23.42
N GLN A 103 19.50 17.22 23.69
CA GLN A 103 19.98 18.14 24.71
C GLN A 103 19.65 17.68 26.14
N PHE A 104 18.61 16.87 26.31
CA PHE A 104 18.11 16.45 27.63
C PHE A 104 18.38 14.98 27.94
N MET A 105 18.75 14.15 26.95
CA MET A 105 19.00 12.73 27.14
C MET A 105 20.06 12.16 26.20
N ALA A 106 20.62 11.01 26.57
CA ALA A 106 21.56 10.27 25.74
C ALA A 106 20.94 9.83 24.40
N ALA A 107 21.81 9.66 23.39
CA ALA A 107 21.44 9.28 22.02
C ALA A 107 20.56 8.02 21.95
N GLU A 108 20.86 7.02 22.77
CA GLU A 108 20.11 5.78 22.89
C GLU A 108 18.65 6.02 23.29
N ASN A 109 18.42 6.84 24.32
CA ASN A 109 17.07 7.15 24.81
C ASN A 109 16.30 8.02 23.81
N ALA A 110 16.95 9.01 23.20
CA ALA A 110 16.35 9.81 22.14
C ALA A 110 15.96 8.94 20.94
N GLY A 111 16.83 8.01 20.54
CA GLY A 111 16.57 7.04 19.48
C GLY A 111 15.38 6.14 19.79
N ARG A 112 15.26 5.63 21.02
CA ARG A 112 14.08 4.87 21.47
C ARG A 112 12.79 5.67 21.34
N ILE A 113 12.79 6.95 21.74
CA ILE A 113 11.62 7.82 21.57
C ILE A 113 11.30 8.00 20.08
N GLY A 114 12.31 8.28 19.25
CA GLY A 114 12.14 8.40 17.79
C GLY A 114 11.57 7.13 17.15
N PHE A 115 11.98 5.96 17.65
CA PHE A 115 11.44 4.67 17.26
C PHE A 115 9.97 4.49 17.69
N PHE A 116 9.61 4.87 18.92
CA PHE A 116 8.21 4.81 19.38
C PHE A 116 7.31 5.73 18.56
N ILE A 117 7.76 6.94 18.21
CA ILE A 117 7.02 7.85 17.31
C ILE A 117 6.79 7.17 15.95
N PHE A 118 7.82 6.54 15.39
CA PHE A 118 7.70 5.78 14.15
C PHE A 118 6.71 4.61 14.27
N CYS A 119 6.76 3.86 15.37
CA CYS A 119 5.86 2.73 15.60
C CYS A 119 4.40 3.19 15.73
N ILE A 120 4.14 4.27 16.48
CA ILE A 120 2.78 4.82 16.65
C ILE A 120 2.23 5.29 15.29
N THR A 121 3.02 6.02 14.52
CA THR A 121 2.61 6.53 13.20
C THR A 121 2.40 5.40 12.19
N SER A 122 3.28 4.39 12.19
CA SER A 122 3.15 3.20 11.34
C SER A 122 1.96 2.32 11.75
N LEU A 123 1.64 2.25 13.05
CA LEU A 123 0.47 1.55 13.56
C LEU A 123 -0.80 2.26 13.12
N PHE A 124 -0.84 3.60 13.16
CA PHE A 124 -1.99 4.36 12.68
C PHE A 124 -2.28 4.09 11.19
N LEU A 125 -1.24 4.00 10.36
CA LEU A 125 -1.33 3.56 8.96
C LEU A 125 -1.90 2.13 8.90
N SER A 126 -1.26 1.20 9.59
CA SER A 126 -1.56 -0.24 9.51
C SER A 126 -2.95 -0.59 10.02
N VAL A 127 -3.36 -0.07 11.18
CA VAL A 127 -4.67 -0.31 11.79
C VAL A 127 -5.78 0.18 10.88
N LYS A 128 -5.64 1.37 10.29
CA LYS A 128 -6.64 1.90 9.36
C LYS A 128 -6.84 0.99 8.14
N TYR A 129 -5.77 0.42 7.61
CA TYR A 129 -5.84 -0.51 6.48
C TYR A 129 -6.32 -1.90 6.89
N LEU A 130 -5.88 -2.42 8.03
CA LEU A 130 -6.34 -3.70 8.57
C LEU A 130 -7.84 -3.65 8.86
N LEU A 131 -8.32 -2.63 9.58
CA LEU A 131 -9.76 -2.44 9.83
C LEU A 131 -10.54 -2.38 8.52
N ARG A 132 -10.06 -1.66 7.51
CA ARG A 132 -10.71 -1.63 6.20
C ARG A 132 -10.71 -3.00 5.52
N ALA A 133 -9.60 -3.72 5.54
CA ALA A 133 -9.50 -5.05 4.96
C ALA A 133 -10.46 -6.04 5.66
N PHE A 134 -10.56 -5.99 6.99
CA PHE A 134 -11.46 -6.85 7.78
C PHE A 134 -12.94 -6.49 7.60
N TYR A 135 -13.31 -5.20 7.70
CA TYR A 135 -14.71 -4.79 7.67
C TYR A 135 -15.31 -4.73 6.26
N THR A 136 -14.55 -4.29 5.26
CA THR A 136 -15.11 -4.07 3.92
C THR A 136 -14.80 -5.20 2.93
N ARG A 137 -13.85 -6.10 3.25
CA ARG A 137 -13.28 -7.08 2.31
C ARG A 137 -12.81 -6.47 0.98
N ARG A 138 -12.69 -5.14 0.90
CA ARG A 138 -12.25 -4.37 -0.25
C ARG A 138 -10.84 -3.86 0.04
N SER A 139 -9.86 -4.63 -0.40
CA SER A 139 -8.45 -4.23 -0.33
C SER A 139 -8.01 -3.73 -1.70
N TYR A 140 -7.44 -2.52 -1.73
CA TYR A 140 -6.81 -1.98 -2.93
C TYR A 140 -5.35 -2.41 -2.98
N SER A 141 -4.86 -2.78 -4.16
CA SER A 141 -3.49 -3.31 -4.34
C SER A 141 -2.39 -2.37 -3.82
N GLY A 142 -2.50 -1.07 -4.11
CA GLY A 142 -1.53 -0.06 -3.66
C GLY A 142 -1.48 0.14 -2.15
N ALA A 143 -2.62 0.00 -1.46
CA ALA A 143 -2.69 0.13 -0.01
C ALA A 143 -1.96 -1.02 0.72
N VAL A 144 -2.09 -2.24 0.19
CA VAL A 144 -1.38 -3.40 0.72
C VAL A 144 0.12 -3.30 0.45
N GLY A 145 0.53 -2.77 -0.71
CA GLY A 145 1.92 -2.45 -1.01
C GLY A 145 2.60 -1.67 0.12
N PHE A 146 1.99 -0.57 0.58
CA PHE A 146 2.57 0.25 1.65
C PHE A 146 2.81 -0.50 2.96
N SER A 147 1.95 -1.45 3.34
CA SER A 147 2.15 -2.23 4.57
C SER A 147 3.43 -3.07 4.53
N ILE A 148 3.81 -3.62 3.38
CA ILE A 148 5.04 -4.39 3.21
C ILE A 148 6.26 -3.50 3.41
N PHE A 149 6.22 -2.28 2.88
CA PHE A 149 7.33 -1.34 3.03
C PHE A 149 7.49 -0.82 4.46
N SER A 150 6.38 -0.58 5.16
CA SER A 150 6.42 -0.25 6.61
C SER A 150 7.10 -1.36 7.42
N LEU A 151 6.90 -2.64 7.06
CA LEU A 151 7.58 -3.76 7.71
C LEU A 151 9.10 -3.77 7.42
N VAL A 152 9.51 -3.45 6.19
CA VAL A 152 10.94 -3.34 5.84
C VAL A 152 11.61 -2.23 6.65
N ILE A 153 11.00 -1.04 6.73
CA ILE A 153 11.51 0.07 7.53
C ILE A 153 11.54 -0.28 9.02
N LEU A 154 10.49 -0.94 9.52
CA LEU A 154 10.44 -1.37 10.92
C LEU A 154 11.59 -2.31 11.25
N TYR A 155 11.83 -3.31 10.39
CA TYR A 155 12.95 -4.24 10.54
C TYR A 155 14.28 -3.47 10.56
N THR A 156 14.57 -2.65 9.55
CA THR A 156 15.85 -1.92 9.51
C THR A 156 16.02 -0.99 10.71
N THR A 157 14.95 -0.38 11.21
CA THR A 157 15.00 0.52 12.36
C THR A 157 15.26 -0.19 13.67
N LEU A 158 14.70 -1.39 13.86
CA LEU A 158 14.98 -2.21 15.04
C LEU A 158 16.47 -2.53 15.17
N TYR A 159 17.14 -2.86 14.06
CA TYR A 159 18.57 -3.19 14.06
C TYR A 159 19.47 -1.96 13.97
N ALA A 160 18.98 -0.82 13.48
CA ALA A 160 19.77 0.40 13.36
C ALA A 160 20.00 1.09 14.72
N GLY A 161 19.21 0.80 15.76
CA GLY A 161 19.26 1.52 17.04
C GLY A 161 20.64 1.54 17.69
N ASP A 162 21.25 0.36 17.87
CA ASP A 162 22.55 0.22 18.53
C ASP A 162 23.67 0.85 17.69
N TRP A 163 23.67 0.57 16.38
CA TRP A 163 24.65 1.13 15.44
C TRP A 163 24.57 2.67 15.33
N LEU A 164 23.35 3.23 15.34
CA LEU A 164 23.14 4.68 15.29
C LEU A 164 23.61 5.37 16.57
N ALA A 165 23.45 4.72 17.74
CA ALA A 165 23.90 5.28 19.00
C ALA A 165 25.43 5.46 19.03
N GLU A 166 26.17 4.50 18.46
CA GLU A 166 27.64 4.58 18.30
C GLU A 166 28.05 5.62 17.24
N SER A 167 27.22 5.84 16.23
CA SER A 167 27.49 6.79 15.14
C SER A 167 27.32 8.27 15.54
N GLY A 168 26.79 8.54 16.74
CA GLY A 168 26.67 9.87 17.33
C GLY A 168 25.34 10.60 17.07
N ASN A 169 25.16 11.71 17.80
CA ASN A 169 23.91 12.46 17.90
C ASN A 169 23.34 12.93 16.54
N LEU A 170 24.21 13.34 15.62
CA LEU A 170 23.78 13.80 14.29
C LEU A 170 23.19 12.65 13.45
N ALA A 171 23.80 11.46 13.51
CA ALA A 171 23.32 10.29 12.77
C ALA A 171 21.94 9.86 13.28
N VAL A 172 21.77 9.76 14.60
CA VAL A 172 20.49 9.43 15.25
C VAL A 172 19.39 10.39 14.82
N SER A 173 19.64 11.70 14.92
CA SER A 173 18.63 12.71 14.60
C SER A 173 18.24 12.74 13.11
N LEU A 174 19.21 12.65 12.19
CA LEU A 174 18.94 12.59 10.75
C LEU A 174 18.17 11.34 10.38
N TYR A 175 18.58 10.18 10.90
CA TYR A 175 17.92 8.91 10.64
C TYR A 175 16.45 8.97 11.05
N TYR A 176 16.16 9.21 12.33
CA TYR A 176 14.77 9.21 12.82
C TYR A 176 13.92 10.32 12.21
N ALA A 177 14.49 11.48 11.85
CA ALA A 177 13.77 12.51 11.11
C ALA A 177 13.37 12.04 9.71
N LEU A 178 14.29 11.36 9.00
CA LEU A 178 14.02 10.83 7.67
C LEU A 178 12.93 9.76 7.70
N ILE A 179 13.05 8.75 8.58
CA ILE A 179 12.10 7.63 8.58
C ILE A 179 10.70 8.11 8.96
N ASN A 180 10.58 8.99 9.96
CA ASN A 180 9.28 9.53 10.35
C ASN A 180 8.66 10.37 9.22
N THR A 181 9.47 11.16 8.51
CA THR A 181 9.00 11.93 7.35
C THR A 181 8.51 11.01 6.22
N VAL A 182 9.26 9.93 5.93
CA VAL A 182 8.85 8.91 4.94
C VAL A 182 7.53 8.27 5.33
N THR A 183 7.36 7.88 6.60
CA THR A 183 6.10 7.30 7.10
C THR A 183 4.93 8.27 6.94
N PHE A 184 5.12 9.55 7.27
CA PHE A 184 4.10 10.57 7.04
C PHE A 184 3.77 10.76 5.56
N ALA A 185 4.77 10.71 4.68
CA ALA A 185 4.56 10.81 3.24
C ALA A 185 3.78 9.61 2.69
N MET A 186 4.04 8.42 3.23
CA MET A 186 3.26 7.23 2.92
C MET A 186 1.81 7.39 3.35
N ILE A 187 1.53 7.86 4.57
CA ILE A 187 0.16 8.14 5.04
C ILE A 187 -0.55 9.13 4.10
N ALA A 188 0.09 10.24 3.76
CA ALA A 188 -0.49 11.25 2.89
C ALA A 188 -0.78 10.70 1.48
N THR A 189 0.15 9.93 0.93
CA THR A 189 0.01 9.31 -0.40
C THR A 189 -1.09 8.25 -0.40
N SER A 190 -1.16 7.45 0.65
CA SER A 190 -2.11 6.35 0.76
C SER A 190 -3.55 6.86 0.94
N GLU A 191 -3.75 7.99 1.63
CA GLU A 191 -5.03 8.71 1.66
C GLU A 191 -5.41 9.28 0.30
N LYS A 192 -4.46 9.90 -0.42
CA LYS A 192 -4.69 10.43 -1.76
C LYS A 192 -5.13 9.32 -2.72
N GLN A 193 -4.42 8.19 -2.71
CA GLN A 193 -4.77 7.03 -3.54
C GLN A 193 -6.13 6.46 -3.18
N TYR A 194 -6.42 6.30 -1.89
CA TYR A 194 -7.72 5.81 -1.45
C TYR A 194 -8.89 6.67 -1.94
N LYS A 195 -8.76 8.00 -1.85
CA LYS A 195 -9.79 8.93 -2.36
C LYS A 195 -9.98 8.76 -3.87
N LEU A 196 -8.89 8.60 -4.61
CA LEU A 196 -8.89 8.45 -6.07
C LEU A 196 -9.50 7.11 -6.51
N TYR A 197 -9.24 6.02 -5.77
CA TYR A 197 -9.86 4.73 -5.99
C TYR A 197 -11.35 4.74 -5.63
N LYS A 198 -11.71 5.35 -4.50
CA LYS A 198 -13.11 5.47 -4.08
C LYS A 198 -13.92 6.20 -5.15
N SER A 199 -13.43 7.29 -5.73
CA SER A 199 -14.16 8.02 -6.79
C SER A 199 -14.26 7.29 -8.13
N ARG A 200 -13.39 6.30 -8.38
CA ARG A 200 -13.38 5.56 -9.66
C ARG A 200 -14.26 4.31 -9.64
N TYR A 201 -14.36 3.65 -8.49
CA TYR A 201 -14.95 2.31 -8.39
C TYR A 201 -16.14 2.22 -7.41
N VAL A 202 -16.52 3.33 -6.74
CA VAL A 202 -17.68 3.43 -5.84
C VAL A 202 -18.49 4.67 -6.18
#